data_AF-A0A938UV11-F1
#
_entry.id   AF-A0A938UV11-F1
#
_cell.length_a   1.000
_cell.length_b   1.000
_cell.length_c   1.000
_cell.angle_alpha   90.00
_cell.angle_beta   90.00
_cell.angle_gamma   90.00
#
_symmetry.space_group_name_H-M   'P 1'
#
loop_
_entity.id
_entity.type
_entity.pdbx_description
1 polymer ?
#
loop_
_entity_poly.entity_id
_entity_poly.type
_entity_poly.pdbx_seq_one_letter_code
_entity_poly.pdbx_strand_id
1 'polypeptide(L)' 'MKEMVCLVSLGCPKNLVDSEVILGLLAKEGHPLTTDPSRGEVII' A
#
# COMPACT_ATOMS: atom_id res chain seq x y z
N MET A 1 7.46 -13.42 -9.23
CA MET A 1 7.00 -12.03 -9.45
C MET A 1 6.34 -11.56 -8.17
N LYS A 2 6.42 -10.27 -7.84
CA LYS A 2 5.71 -9.67 -6.69
C LYS A 2 4.59 -8.78 -7.21
N GLU A 3 3.40 -8.84 -6.60
CA GLU A 3 2.24 -8.07 -7.04
C GLU A 3 2.40 -6.57 -6.77
N MET A 4 1.85 -5.73 -7.66
CA MET A 4 1.73 -4.29 -7.46
C MET A 4 0.63 -3.97 -6.44
N VAL A 5 0.98 -3.25 -5.36
CA VAL A 5 0.05 -2.94 -4.27
C VAL A 5 -0.32 -1.46 -4.26
N CYS A 6 -1.61 -1.17 -4.09
CA CYS A 6 -2.14 0.18 -3.86
C CYS A 6 -2.83 0.25 -2.51
N LEU A 7 -2.51 1.26 -1.69
CA LEU A 7 -3.22 1.52 -0.44
C LEU A 7 -4.14 2.73 -0.61
N VAL A 8 -5.41 2.57 -0.25
CA VAL A 8 -6.45 3.60 -0.31
C VAL A 8 -6.91 3.92 1.11
N SER A 9 -6.48 5.08 1.62
CA SER A 9 -6.96 5.54 2.93
C SER A 9 -8.35 6.15 2.82
N LEU A 10 -9.31 5.61 3.58
CA LEU A 10 -10.68 6.16 3.70
C LEU A 10 -10.79 7.29 4.74
N GLY A 11 -9.66 7.84 5.20
CA GLY A 11 -9.63 9.12 5.90
C GLY A 11 -9.77 9.09 7.42
N CYS A 12 -9.33 8.03 8.11
CA CYS A 12 -9.18 8.09 9.57
C CYS A 12 -7.73 8.48 9.94
N PRO A 13 -7.49 9.64 10.60
CA PRO A 13 -6.14 10.09 10.97
C PRO A 13 -5.37 9.09 11.83
N LYS A 14 -6.09 8.25 12.58
CA LYS A 14 -5.49 7.21 13.44
C LYS A 14 -4.83 6.07 12.66
N ASN A 15 -5.20 5.85 11.40
CA ASN A 15 -4.71 4.72 10.60
C ASN A 15 -3.55 5.12 9.66
N LEU A 16 -3.13 6.39 9.66
CA LEU A 16 -2.10 6.88 8.74
C LEU A 16 -0.73 6.24 9.04
N VAL A 17 -0.33 6.22 10.31
CA VAL A 17 0.93 5.61 10.74
C VAL A 17 0.91 4.09 10.47
N ASP A 18 -0.21 3.42 10.75
CA ASP A 18 -0.35 1.98 10.46
C ASP A 18 -0.26 1.67 8.96
N SER A 19 -0.85 2.53 8.13
CA SER A 19 -0.79 2.41 6.67
C SER A 19 0.64 2.60 6.14
N GLU A 20 1.39 3.55 6.69
CA GLU A 20 2.81 3.76 6.36
C GLU A 20 3.67 2.57 6.79
N VAL A 21 3.39 1.97 7.95
CA VAL A 21 4.07 0.77 8.42
C VAL A 21 3.81 -0.41 7.46
N ILE A 22 2.55 -0.61 7.04
CA ILE A 22 2.18 -1.65 6.07
C ILE A 22 2.93 -1.45 4.74
N LEU A 23 2.91 -0.23 4.19
CA LEU A 23 3.63 0.09 2.95
C LEU A 23 5.13 -0.12 3.09
N GLY A 24 5.71 0.24 4.24
CA GLY A 24 7.13 0.04 4.53
C GLY A 24 7.53 -1.43 4.59
N LEU A 25 6.69 -2.30 5.14
CA LEU A 25 6.92 -3.76 5.15
C LEU A 25 6.86 -4.33 3.73
N LEU A 26 5.83 -3.99 2.96
CA LEU A 26 5.66 -4.44 1.58
C LEU A 26 6.83 -3.98 0.69
N ALA A 27 7.27 -2.74 0.84
CA ALA A 27 8.44 -2.21 0.14
C ALA A 27 9.73 -2.94 0.52
N LYS A 28 9.95 -3.23 1.82
CA LYS A 28 11.12 -4.00 2.29
C LYS A 28 11.15 -5.42 1.74
N GLU A 29 9.99 -6.03 1.56
CA GLU A 29 9.90 -7.34 0.93
C GLU A 29 10.06 -7.26 -0.60
N GLY A 30 10.02 -6.06 -1.20
CA GLY A 30 10.21 -5.84 -2.64
C GLY A 30 8.92 -5.82 -3.47
N HIS A 31 7.76 -5.60 -2.85
CA HIS A 31 6.52 -5.37 -3.59
C HIS A 31 6.54 -3.97 -4.22
N PRO A 32 6.28 -3.84 -5.53
CA PRO A 32 6.11 -2.54 -6.16
C PRO A 32 4.84 -1.86 -5.63
N LEU A 33 4.97 -0.58 -5.27
CA LEU A 33 3.87 0.22 -4.75
C LEU A 33 3.37 1.22 -5.80
N THR A 34 2.07 1.44 -5.84
CA THR A 34 1.42 2.46 -6.68
C THR A 34 0.44 3.27 -5.86
N THR A 35 0.27 4.54 -6.22
CA THR A 35 -0.79 5.41 -5.69
C THR A 35 -2.01 5.46 -6.61
N ASP A 36 -1.95 4.78 -7.76
CA ASP A 36 -3.03 4.63 -8.72
C ASP A 36 -3.76 3.29 -8.50
N PRO A 37 -5.00 3.31 -7.98
CA PRO A 37 -5.79 2.10 -7.73
C PRO A 37 -6.03 1.26 -8.99
N SER A 38 -6.05 1.88 -10.17
CA SER A 38 -6.28 1.17 -11.45
C SER A 38 -5.11 0.26 -11.85
N ARG A 39 -3.95 0.46 -11.24
CA ARG A 39 -2.70 -0.27 -11.52
C ARG A 39 -2.35 -1.29 -10.43
N GLY A 40 -3.06 -1.25 -9.30
CA GLY A 40 -2.86 -2.21 -8.22
C GLY A 40 -3.44 -3.58 -8.57
N GLU A 41 -2.63 -4.61 -8.48
CA GLU A 41 -3.08 -6.01 -8.48
C GLU A 41 -3.70 -6.37 -7.13
N VAL A 42 -3.24 -5.71 -6.05
CA VAL A 42 -3.79 -5.80 -4.69
C VAL A 42 -4.17 -4.39 -4.22
N ILE A 43 -5.37 -4.25 -3.65
CA ILE A 43 -5.85 -3.00 -3.04
C ILE A 43 -6.09 -3.22 -1.56
N ILE A 44 -5.54 -2.33 -0.73
CA ILE A 44 -5.64 -2.32 0.74
C ILE A 44 -6.36 -1.05 1.19
#